data_AF-A0A925K4N5-F1
#
_entry.id   AF-A0A925K4N5-F1
#
_cell.length_a   1.000
_cell.length_b   1.000
_cell.length_c   1.000
_cell.angle_alpha   90.00
_cell.angle_beta   90.00
_cell.angle_gamma   90.00
#
_symmetry.space_group_name_H-M   'P 1'
#
loop_
_entity.id
_entity.type
_entity.pdbx_description
1 polymer ?
#
loop_
_entity_poly.entity_id
_entity_poly.type
_entity_poly.pdbx_seq_one_letter_code
_entity_poly.pdbx_strand_id
1 'polypeptide(L)'
;MLLKKIIIALVVLSSTHVKAQLSGGFESNSALYIDDAKIKLEQIEARQRFRSNNYLRLDYKLKDFTAGVQLESYEPKALLNYSPNLNKTDLGTYYIKYKNDQLRLEATAGHFYEQFGSGLVLRTWEDRQLGIANSIAGGMIKYSPLETIHITALYGKQRNGLGFDFTDGTFAGLNTEVELSSLLKIKKVKFGIGLSYVNRNEKKQVYAGLNKNTFLTSLRGDFSAGGFTADVEYAFKSKDALVEFNSVRPDLQFDGDAYLLNLGYTKNRFGINANFRRTENFGFYSQRKSAGNVYNEAVLNYVPALTKQYDYSLTNIYVYAAQPNLSFEPNRNKAGEIGGQVGLFYQFKKETPLGGKYGTSIAVNYAQWHGLKGRYDAVQRKYAADKIAFGQKYYRDASLEIRKKWNKKWSSVFTYLNQYYNARYVEEATGEVNTNTVVFDNTLRLKKSKSIRLELQHQWADAGFKNWVASQLEYNFNATWSLFALDLYNYGNNTANDRLHYYNFGSSFNKGAYRVQLGYGRQRGGLICVGGVCRFVPQSAGLSLSLNYSF
;
A
#
# COMPACT_ATOMS: atom_id res chain seq x y z
N MET A 1 35.55 15.13 -5.86
CA MET A 1 36.30 14.50 -6.97
C MET A 1 35.47 13.49 -7.77
N LEU A 2 34.57 12.72 -7.13
CA LEU A 2 33.66 11.77 -7.79
C LEU A 2 32.67 12.43 -8.78
N LEU A 3 32.09 13.57 -8.39
CA LEU A 3 31.10 14.32 -9.20
C LEU A 3 31.67 14.80 -10.54
N LYS A 4 32.93 15.27 -10.56
CA LYS A 4 33.64 15.67 -11.79
C LYS A 4 33.89 14.49 -12.73
N LYS A 5 34.19 13.30 -12.18
CA LYS A 5 34.40 12.08 -12.97
C LYS A 5 33.08 11.58 -13.60
N ILE A 6 31.96 11.73 -12.90
CA ILE A 6 30.62 11.39 -13.41
C ILE A 6 30.22 12.34 -14.56
N ILE A 7 30.46 13.64 -14.41
CA ILE A 7 30.15 14.64 -15.45
C ILE A 7 31.00 14.40 -16.71
N ILE A 8 32.29 14.08 -16.56
CA ILE A 8 33.18 13.80 -17.70
C ILE A 8 32.76 12.49 -18.41
N ALA A 9 32.34 11.46 -17.68
CA ALA A 9 31.83 10.23 -18.29
C ALA A 9 30.53 10.46 -19.09
N LEU A 10 29.63 11.33 -18.60
CA LEU A 10 28.39 11.73 -19.28
C LEU A 10 28.66 12.50 -20.59
N VAL A 11 29.70 13.32 -20.64
CA VAL A 11 30.09 14.09 -21.85
C VAL A 11 30.78 13.21 -22.91
N VAL A 12 31.45 12.13 -22.52
CA VAL A 12 32.07 11.20 -23.47
C VAL A 12 31.03 10.25 -24.10
N LEU A 13 29.89 10.03 -23.47
CA LEU A 13 28.81 9.18 -24.00
C LEU A 13 27.99 9.84 -25.12
N SER A 14 28.10 11.15 -25.35
CA SER A 14 27.34 11.87 -26.38
C SER A 14 27.96 11.85 -27.79
N SER A 15 29.14 11.25 -27.98
CA SER A 15 29.87 11.29 -29.26
C SER A 15 29.77 10.03 -30.12
N THR A 16 28.92 9.05 -29.77
CA THR A 16 28.69 7.86 -30.60
C THR A 16 27.20 7.74 -30.95
N HIS A 17 26.89 7.41 -32.22
CA HIS A 17 25.52 7.15 -32.71
C HIS A 17 24.95 5.85 -32.12
N VAL A 18 24.83 5.85 -30.81
CA VAL A 18 24.30 4.75 -30.03
C VAL A 18 22.89 5.17 -29.64
N LYS A 19 21.89 4.34 -29.98
CA LYS A 19 20.49 4.52 -29.56
C LYS A 19 20.37 4.30 -28.06
N ALA A 20 20.96 5.20 -27.29
CA ALA A 20 20.86 5.25 -25.85
C ALA A 20 19.65 6.10 -25.46
N GLN A 21 18.89 5.62 -24.48
CA GLN A 21 17.74 6.34 -23.97
C GLN A 21 18.00 6.69 -22.51
N LEU A 22 18.04 7.98 -22.21
CA LEU A 22 17.97 8.50 -20.85
C LEU A 22 16.50 8.79 -20.53
N SER A 23 16.01 8.26 -19.43
CA SER A 23 14.70 8.58 -18.87
C SER A 23 14.84 8.87 -17.39
N GLY A 24 13.92 9.62 -16.82
CA GLY A 24 14.00 9.94 -15.41
C GLY A 24 12.77 10.63 -14.86
N GLY A 25 12.82 10.92 -13.57
CA GLY A 25 11.79 11.68 -12.91
C GLY A 25 12.29 12.37 -11.66
N PHE A 26 11.70 13.52 -11.37
CA PHE A 26 11.91 14.25 -10.14
C PHE A 26 10.58 14.40 -9.42
N GLU A 27 10.53 13.91 -8.18
CA GLU A 27 9.42 14.13 -7.25
C GLU A 27 9.92 14.93 -6.06
N SER A 28 9.22 16.00 -5.71
CA SER A 28 9.48 16.81 -4.52
C SER A 28 8.18 17.08 -3.79
N ASN A 29 8.13 16.71 -2.52
CA ASN A 29 7.02 17.01 -1.63
C ASN A 29 7.55 17.82 -0.46
N SER A 30 7.12 19.08 -0.36
CA SER A 30 7.57 20.02 0.65
C SER A 30 6.39 20.58 1.43
N ALA A 31 6.60 20.85 2.71
CA ALA A 31 5.61 21.47 3.58
C ALA A 31 6.25 22.53 4.48
N LEU A 32 5.55 23.63 4.68
CA LEU A 32 5.84 24.62 5.71
C LEU A 32 4.76 24.54 6.78
N TYR A 33 5.08 23.92 7.90
CA TYR A 33 4.14 23.72 8.99
C TYR A 33 4.02 24.97 9.89
N ILE A 34 2.80 25.41 10.12
CA ILE A 34 2.48 26.57 10.94
C ILE A 34 1.61 26.13 12.12
N ASP A 35 1.74 26.87 13.22
CA ASP A 35 0.80 26.74 14.32
C ASP A 35 -0.39 27.66 14.05
N ASP A 36 -1.57 27.21 14.43
CA ASP A 36 -2.76 28.04 14.52
C ASP A 36 -3.38 27.95 15.92
N ALA A 37 -4.51 28.63 16.13
CA ALA A 37 -5.16 28.71 17.45
C ALA A 37 -5.62 27.34 18.00
N LYS A 38 -5.82 26.33 17.13
CA LYS A 38 -6.33 25.00 17.46
C LYS A 38 -5.32 23.89 17.23
N ILE A 39 -4.41 24.04 16.26
CA ILE A 39 -3.40 23.04 15.90
C ILE A 39 -2.02 23.63 16.17
N LYS A 40 -1.26 23.00 17.06
CA LYS A 40 0.11 23.39 17.38
C LYS A 40 1.02 22.20 17.18
N LEU A 41 2.17 22.43 16.58
CA LEU A 41 3.23 21.43 16.54
C LEU A 41 3.81 21.24 17.93
N GLU A 42 4.28 20.03 18.22
CA GLU A 42 5.12 19.79 19.38
C GLU A 42 6.40 20.63 19.30
N GLN A 43 6.94 21.04 20.45
CA GLN A 43 8.09 21.95 20.50
C GLN A 43 9.30 21.45 19.71
N ILE A 44 9.56 20.13 19.74
CA ILE A 44 10.67 19.52 18.99
C ILE A 44 10.44 19.60 17.48
N GLU A 45 9.20 19.43 17.05
CA GLU A 45 8.81 19.49 15.65
C GLU A 45 8.79 20.93 15.11
N ALA A 46 8.44 21.90 15.96
CA ALA A 46 8.41 23.32 15.64
C ALA A 46 9.80 23.95 15.41
N ARG A 47 10.90 23.29 15.85
CA ARG A 47 12.28 23.76 15.59
C ARG A 47 12.64 23.76 14.10
N GLN A 48 12.00 22.89 13.32
CA GLN A 48 12.16 22.88 11.87
C GLN A 48 10.79 22.76 11.18
N ARG A 49 10.26 23.91 10.75
CA ARG A 49 8.93 24.05 10.16
C ARG A 49 8.90 23.75 8.66
N PHE A 50 9.97 24.08 7.94
CA PHE A 50 10.09 23.73 6.53
C PHE A 50 10.68 22.33 6.41
N ARG A 51 10.00 21.46 5.68
CA ARG A 51 10.37 20.04 5.54
C ARG A 51 10.15 19.57 4.12
N SER A 52 10.95 18.60 3.69
CA SER A 52 10.93 18.16 2.30
C SER A 52 11.38 16.71 2.15
N ASN A 53 10.72 15.98 1.27
CA ASN A 53 11.15 14.68 0.78
C ASN A 53 11.28 14.77 -0.76
N ASN A 54 12.47 14.49 -1.28
CA ASN A 54 12.79 14.66 -2.69
C ASN A 54 13.44 13.40 -3.26
N TYR A 55 13.11 13.08 -4.51
CA TYR A 55 13.53 11.88 -5.20
C TYR A 55 13.86 12.21 -6.65
N LEU A 56 15.12 12.02 -7.04
CA LEU A 56 15.57 12.13 -8.42
C LEU A 56 15.98 10.75 -8.92
N ARG A 57 15.26 10.22 -9.88
CA ARG A 57 15.55 8.94 -10.52
C ARG A 57 16.02 9.15 -11.95
N LEU A 58 17.08 8.45 -12.34
CA LEU A 58 17.66 8.45 -13.67
C LEU A 58 17.90 7.01 -14.12
N ASP A 59 17.44 6.67 -15.31
CA ASP A 59 17.60 5.36 -15.95
C ASP A 59 18.22 5.56 -17.33
N TYR A 60 19.33 4.88 -17.59
CA TYR A 60 20.06 4.88 -18.84
C TYR A 60 19.98 3.50 -19.49
N LYS A 61 19.33 3.40 -20.64
CA LYS A 61 19.19 2.16 -21.41
C LYS A 61 20.10 2.17 -22.62
N LEU A 62 20.89 1.10 -22.75
CA LEU A 62 21.79 0.81 -23.85
C LEU A 62 21.59 -0.63 -24.32
N LYS A 63 20.89 -0.83 -25.44
CA LYS A 63 20.51 -2.16 -25.94
C LYS A 63 19.82 -3.00 -24.84
N ASP A 64 20.40 -4.15 -24.52
CA ASP A 64 19.94 -5.11 -23.50
C ASP A 64 20.33 -4.70 -22.07
N PHE A 65 21.16 -3.66 -21.91
CA PHE A 65 21.60 -3.17 -20.61
C PHE A 65 20.79 -1.93 -20.19
N THR A 66 20.48 -1.86 -18.90
CA THR A 66 19.90 -0.68 -18.26
C THR A 66 20.65 -0.43 -16.95
N ALA A 67 21.14 0.79 -16.75
CA ALA A 67 21.70 1.24 -15.49
C ALA A 67 20.78 2.31 -14.89
N GLY A 68 20.46 2.21 -13.61
CA GLY A 68 19.59 3.17 -12.93
C GLY A 68 20.18 3.65 -11.62
N VAL A 69 19.85 4.89 -11.24
CA VAL A 69 20.22 5.50 -9.97
C VAL A 69 19.08 6.36 -9.44
N GLN A 70 18.88 6.37 -8.13
CA GLN A 70 17.95 7.23 -7.41
C GLN A 70 18.70 7.99 -6.31
N LEU A 71 18.70 9.31 -6.39
CA LEU A 71 19.17 10.23 -5.36
C LEU A 71 17.97 10.67 -4.52
N GLU A 72 18.10 10.65 -3.20
CA GLU A 72 17.02 11.02 -2.28
C GLU A 72 17.51 12.08 -1.30
N SER A 73 16.64 13.04 -0.96
CA SER A 73 16.94 14.13 -0.03
C SER A 73 15.80 14.38 0.95
N TYR A 74 16.15 14.35 2.23
CA TYR A 74 15.23 14.57 3.37
C TYR A 74 15.59 15.84 4.16
N GLU A 75 16.25 16.80 3.51
CA GLU A 75 16.77 18.02 4.11
C GLU A 75 15.75 19.18 4.02
N PRO A 76 15.67 20.06 5.02
CA PRO A 76 16.44 20.05 6.27
C PRO A 76 15.86 19.09 7.34
N LYS A 77 14.67 18.52 7.09
CA LYS A 77 14.05 17.43 7.86
C LYS A 77 12.98 16.78 6.99
N ALA A 78 12.79 15.46 7.12
CA ALA A 78 11.71 14.75 6.44
C ALA A 78 10.32 15.27 6.89
N LEU A 79 9.32 15.11 6.02
CA LEU A 79 7.91 15.42 6.33
C LEU A 79 7.46 14.74 7.65
N LEU A 80 6.43 15.29 8.29
CA LEU A 80 5.98 14.77 9.60
C LEU A 80 5.67 13.26 9.56
N ASN A 81 6.07 12.57 10.62
CA ASN A 81 5.85 11.14 10.87
C ASN A 81 6.55 10.17 9.90
N TYR A 82 7.51 10.66 9.12
CA TYR A 82 8.52 9.79 8.54
C TYR A 82 9.57 9.41 9.59
N SER A 83 10.27 8.30 9.36
CA SER A 83 11.33 7.83 10.27
C SER A 83 12.34 8.95 10.56
N PRO A 84 12.70 9.20 11.83
CA PRO A 84 13.72 10.20 12.20
C PRO A 84 15.10 9.95 11.58
N ASN A 85 15.35 8.74 11.09
CA ASN A 85 16.58 8.38 10.39
C ASN A 85 16.70 9.04 9.00
N LEU A 86 15.60 9.62 8.48
CA LEU A 86 15.57 10.33 7.20
C LEU A 86 16.00 11.79 7.40
N ASN A 87 17.31 12.02 7.45
CA ASN A 87 17.87 13.31 7.87
C ASN A 87 19.00 13.83 6.96
N LYS A 88 19.21 13.22 5.79
CA LYS A 88 20.31 13.58 4.87
C LYS A 88 19.93 13.41 3.41
N THR A 89 20.83 13.85 2.54
CA THR A 89 20.80 13.56 1.10
C THR A 89 21.81 12.48 0.76
N ASP A 90 21.38 11.41 0.10
CA ASP A 90 22.26 10.29 -0.26
C ASP A 90 21.68 9.47 -1.43
N LEU A 91 22.48 8.54 -1.95
CA LEU A 91 22.04 7.58 -2.97
C LEU A 91 21.10 6.54 -2.35
N GLY A 92 19.82 6.56 -2.75
CA GLY A 92 18.82 5.62 -2.25
C GLY A 92 18.89 4.25 -2.92
N THR A 93 18.98 4.23 -4.25
CA THR A 93 19.09 2.97 -5.02
C THR A 93 20.00 3.13 -6.23
N TYR A 94 20.61 2.04 -6.66
CA TYR A 94 21.38 1.95 -7.90
C TYR A 94 21.36 0.52 -8.42
N TYR A 95 21.34 0.32 -9.74
CA TYR A 95 21.34 -1.01 -10.31
C TYR A 95 21.90 -1.05 -11.73
N ILE A 96 22.35 -2.24 -12.13
CA ILE A 96 22.60 -2.62 -13.52
C ILE A 96 21.76 -3.84 -13.81
N LYS A 97 21.04 -3.81 -14.92
CA LYS A 97 20.16 -4.87 -15.39
C LYS A 97 20.54 -5.23 -16.82
N TYR A 98 20.61 -6.53 -17.07
CA TYR A 98 20.73 -7.12 -18.40
C TYR A 98 19.44 -7.88 -18.68
N LYS A 99 18.81 -7.61 -19.82
CA LYS A 99 17.62 -8.32 -20.27
C LYS A 99 17.76 -8.69 -21.74
N ASN A 100 17.70 -9.98 -22.03
CA ASN A 100 17.74 -10.49 -23.38
C ASN A 100 16.55 -11.43 -23.62
N ASP A 101 15.65 -11.01 -24.49
CA ASP A 101 14.40 -11.72 -24.77
C ASP A 101 14.65 -13.04 -25.54
N GLN A 102 15.72 -13.12 -26.34
CA GLN A 102 16.07 -14.35 -27.08
C GLN A 102 16.60 -15.44 -26.15
N LEU A 103 17.41 -15.06 -25.15
CA LEU A 103 17.90 -15.95 -24.10
C LEU A 103 16.85 -16.21 -23.00
N ARG A 104 15.71 -15.50 -23.04
CA ARG A 104 14.67 -15.51 -21.99
C ARG A 104 15.26 -15.32 -20.59
N LEU A 105 16.23 -14.40 -20.50
CA LEU A 105 17.05 -14.17 -19.31
C LEU A 105 17.01 -12.69 -18.94
N GLU A 106 16.78 -12.42 -17.66
CA GLU A 106 16.97 -11.12 -17.04
C GLU A 106 17.86 -11.29 -15.80
N ALA A 107 18.92 -10.49 -15.70
CA ALA A 107 19.80 -10.48 -14.53
C ALA A 107 19.94 -9.05 -14.02
N THR A 108 19.82 -8.85 -12.72
CA THR A 108 19.98 -7.54 -12.07
C THR A 108 21.01 -7.64 -10.95
N ALA A 109 21.93 -6.68 -10.91
CA ALA A 109 22.88 -6.48 -9.83
C ALA A 109 22.71 -5.08 -9.23
N GLY A 110 22.71 -4.98 -7.91
CA GLY A 110 22.39 -3.75 -7.17
C GLY A 110 21.01 -3.83 -6.53
N HIS A 111 20.29 -2.71 -6.50
CA HIS A 111 18.97 -2.58 -5.89
C HIS A 111 17.87 -3.03 -6.86
N PHE A 112 17.02 -3.94 -6.41
CA PHE A 112 15.84 -4.37 -7.16
C PHE A 112 14.65 -4.58 -6.24
N TYR A 113 13.47 -4.58 -6.86
CA TYR A 113 12.19 -4.83 -6.22
C TYR A 113 11.58 -6.07 -6.86
N GLU A 114 11.00 -6.96 -6.06
CA GLU A 114 10.44 -8.23 -6.53
C GLU A 114 9.24 -8.67 -5.70
N GLN A 115 8.30 -9.37 -6.32
CA GLN A 115 7.15 -9.98 -5.66
C GLN A 115 7.02 -11.44 -6.09
N PHE A 116 6.88 -12.34 -5.11
CA PHE A 116 6.55 -13.75 -5.37
C PHE A 116 5.07 -13.99 -5.14
N GLY A 117 4.36 -14.51 -6.15
CA GLY A 117 2.92 -14.77 -6.07
C GLY A 117 2.12 -13.53 -5.68
N SER A 118 1.23 -13.66 -4.68
CA SER A 118 0.46 -12.54 -4.12
C SER A 118 1.29 -11.56 -3.27
N GLY A 119 2.55 -11.91 -2.97
CA GLY A 119 3.40 -11.17 -2.05
C GLY A 119 3.38 -11.67 -0.60
N LEU A 120 2.58 -12.70 -0.29
CA LEU A 120 2.46 -13.27 1.06
C LEU A 120 3.79 -13.78 1.64
N VAL A 121 4.71 -14.23 0.78
CA VAL A 121 6.04 -14.71 1.22
C VAL A 121 7.16 -13.70 0.93
N LEU A 122 7.03 -12.90 -0.12
CA LEU A 122 7.97 -11.85 -0.47
C LEU A 122 7.30 -10.78 -1.34
N ARG A 123 7.38 -9.53 -0.90
CA ARG A 123 7.16 -8.36 -1.73
C ARG A 123 8.10 -7.26 -1.27
N THR A 124 8.93 -6.80 -2.19
CA THR A 124 9.67 -5.56 -2.04
C THR A 124 9.14 -4.55 -3.04
N TRP A 125 8.82 -3.34 -2.58
CA TRP A 125 8.27 -2.26 -3.38
C TRP A 125 8.65 -0.90 -2.79
N GLU A 126 8.40 0.15 -3.57
CA GLU A 126 8.50 1.53 -3.10
C GLU A 126 7.09 2.11 -3.00
N ASP A 127 6.75 2.60 -1.81
CA ASP A 127 5.57 3.42 -1.54
C ASP A 127 5.99 4.57 -0.62
N ARG A 128 6.29 5.71 -1.25
CA ARG A 128 6.81 6.89 -0.57
C ARG A 128 5.80 7.48 0.40
N GLN A 129 4.49 7.33 0.17
CA GLN A 129 3.46 7.85 1.08
C GLN A 129 3.39 7.05 2.38
N LEU A 130 3.60 5.73 2.29
CA LEU A 130 3.69 4.84 3.44
C LEU A 130 5.06 4.81 4.12
N GLY A 131 6.07 5.46 3.52
CA GLY A 131 7.44 5.44 4.03
C GLY A 131 8.19 4.14 3.70
N ILE A 132 7.70 3.36 2.74
CA ILE A 132 8.23 2.03 2.40
C ILE A 132 9.14 2.15 1.19
N ALA A 133 10.38 1.66 1.32
CA ALA A 133 11.30 1.44 0.20
C ALA A 133 12.24 0.28 0.53
N ASN A 134 11.72 -0.94 0.47
CA ASN A 134 12.42 -2.13 0.94
C ASN A 134 13.18 -2.88 -0.17
N SER A 135 13.85 -2.16 -1.08
CA SER A 135 14.62 -2.78 -2.18
C SER A 135 15.64 -3.79 -1.65
N ILE A 136 15.93 -4.83 -2.43
CA ILE A 136 17.00 -5.78 -2.13
C ILE A 136 18.26 -5.32 -2.87
N ALA A 137 19.33 -5.05 -2.14
CA ALA A 137 20.67 -4.86 -2.70
C ALA A 137 21.39 -6.21 -2.79
N GLY A 138 21.63 -6.68 -4.01
CA GLY A 138 22.29 -7.96 -4.26
C GLY A 138 22.22 -8.37 -5.73
N GLY A 139 21.91 -9.65 -5.97
CA GLY A 139 21.74 -10.21 -7.31
C GLY A 139 20.38 -10.89 -7.47
N MET A 140 19.80 -10.75 -8.66
CA MET A 140 18.58 -11.43 -9.08
C MET A 140 18.75 -11.97 -10.49
N ILE A 141 18.24 -13.17 -10.74
CA ILE A 141 18.16 -13.80 -12.06
C ILE A 141 16.72 -14.28 -12.29
N LYS A 142 16.15 -13.91 -13.42
CA LYS A 142 14.92 -14.49 -13.98
C LYS A 142 15.28 -15.24 -15.24
N TYR A 143 14.89 -16.51 -15.29
CA TYR A 143 15.18 -17.38 -16.42
C TYR A 143 13.93 -18.17 -16.78
N SER A 144 13.61 -18.22 -18.08
CA SER A 144 12.49 -19.02 -18.58
C SER A 144 13.01 -20.08 -19.55
N PRO A 145 13.35 -21.30 -19.07
CA PRO A 145 13.87 -22.36 -19.94
C PRO A 145 12.88 -22.73 -21.06
N LEU A 146 11.58 -22.61 -20.78
CA LEU A 146 10.49 -22.71 -21.74
C LEU A 146 9.60 -21.47 -21.58
N GLU A 147 8.75 -21.20 -22.57
CA GLU A 147 7.76 -20.10 -22.49
C GLU A 147 6.75 -20.31 -21.36
N THR A 148 6.59 -21.54 -20.89
CA THR A 148 5.61 -21.95 -19.87
C THR A 148 6.22 -22.13 -18.48
N ILE A 149 7.53 -21.96 -18.30
CA ILE A 149 8.22 -22.16 -17.03
C ILE A 149 9.04 -20.92 -16.73
N HIS A 150 8.77 -20.27 -15.60
CA HIS A 150 9.47 -19.07 -15.16
C HIS A 150 10.13 -19.32 -13.82
N ILE A 151 11.43 -19.08 -13.73
CA ILE A 151 12.21 -19.26 -12.51
C ILE A 151 12.82 -17.91 -12.13
N THR A 152 12.67 -17.50 -10.87
CA THR A 152 13.34 -16.33 -10.31
C THR A 152 14.17 -16.75 -9.11
N ALA A 153 15.46 -16.43 -9.11
CA ALA A 153 16.35 -16.62 -7.98
C ALA A 153 16.93 -15.26 -7.56
N LEU A 154 17.02 -15.02 -6.25
CA LEU A 154 17.57 -13.77 -5.72
C LEU A 154 18.36 -14.00 -4.45
N TYR A 155 19.33 -13.13 -4.21
CA TYR A 155 20.10 -13.08 -2.97
C TYR A 155 20.57 -11.65 -2.67
N GLY A 156 20.47 -11.21 -1.42
CA GLY A 156 20.94 -9.88 -1.04
C GLY A 156 20.59 -9.44 0.37
N LYS A 157 20.75 -8.14 0.64
CA LYS A 157 20.29 -7.48 1.86
C LYS A 157 19.15 -6.52 1.56
N GLN A 158 18.21 -6.38 2.48
CA GLN A 158 17.11 -5.44 2.34
C GLN A 158 17.58 -4.03 2.77
N ARG A 159 17.17 -3.02 2.01
CA ARG A 159 17.24 -1.60 2.40
C ARG A 159 16.24 -1.33 3.55
N ASN A 160 16.68 -0.70 4.63
CA ASN A 160 15.83 -0.49 5.80
C ASN A 160 14.86 0.70 5.60
N GLY A 161 13.70 0.43 5.01
CA GLY A 161 12.71 1.47 4.68
C GLY A 161 13.28 2.52 3.71
N LEU A 162 12.82 3.77 3.82
CA LEU A 162 13.41 4.89 3.06
C LEU A 162 14.81 5.29 3.54
N GLY A 163 15.36 4.66 4.58
CA GLY A 163 16.72 4.92 5.04
C GLY A 163 17.79 4.49 4.03
N PHE A 164 19.04 4.83 4.29
CA PHE A 164 20.17 4.50 3.41
C PHE A 164 20.96 3.27 3.87
N ASP A 165 20.65 2.78 5.07
CA ASP A 165 21.28 1.60 5.65
C ASP A 165 20.58 0.31 5.24
N PHE A 166 21.32 -0.80 5.33
CA PHE A 166 20.81 -2.15 5.11
C PHE A 166 20.49 -2.83 6.44
N THR A 167 19.51 -3.73 6.39
CA THR A 167 19.16 -4.59 7.51
C THR A 167 20.29 -5.59 7.79
N ASP A 168 20.35 -6.08 9.02
CA ASP A 168 21.40 -7.03 9.43
C ASP A 168 21.28 -8.38 8.70
N GLY A 169 20.06 -8.85 8.45
CA GLY A 169 19.76 -10.12 7.79
C GLY A 169 20.08 -10.12 6.28
N THR A 170 20.44 -11.29 5.76
CA THR A 170 20.50 -11.58 4.32
C THR A 170 19.31 -12.44 3.89
N PHE A 171 18.95 -12.34 2.62
CA PHE A 171 17.80 -13.02 2.03
C PHE A 171 18.22 -13.85 0.85
N ALA A 172 17.64 -15.04 0.73
CA ALA A 172 17.66 -15.85 -0.47
C ALA A 172 16.21 -16.15 -0.87
N GLY A 173 15.90 -16.08 -2.16
CA GLY A 173 14.58 -16.37 -2.68
C GLY A 173 14.66 -17.23 -3.93
N LEU A 174 13.75 -18.19 -4.05
CA LEU A 174 13.52 -18.96 -5.26
C LEU A 174 12.01 -18.99 -5.54
N ASN A 175 11.61 -18.63 -6.75
CA ASN A 175 10.25 -18.72 -7.24
C ASN A 175 10.22 -19.51 -8.53
N THR A 176 9.23 -20.39 -8.69
CA THR A 176 8.94 -21.11 -9.93
C THR A 176 7.46 -20.99 -10.24
N GLU A 177 7.12 -20.58 -11.45
CA GLU A 177 5.75 -20.60 -11.99
C GLU A 177 5.72 -21.50 -13.22
N VAL A 178 4.69 -22.34 -13.33
CA VAL A 178 4.50 -23.26 -14.46
C VAL A 178 3.09 -23.13 -15.01
N GLU A 179 2.98 -22.74 -16.28
CA GLU A 179 1.72 -22.73 -17.02
C GLU A 179 1.37 -24.14 -17.54
N LEU A 180 0.72 -24.94 -16.70
CA LEU A 180 0.39 -26.33 -16.99
C LEU A 180 -0.55 -26.50 -18.19
N SER A 181 -1.54 -25.61 -18.36
CA SER A 181 -2.44 -25.66 -19.53
C SER A 181 -1.69 -25.53 -20.85
N SER A 182 -0.70 -24.64 -20.90
CA SER A 182 0.12 -24.41 -22.09
C SER A 182 1.05 -25.61 -22.34
N LEU A 183 1.64 -26.16 -21.28
CA LEU A 183 2.50 -27.34 -21.33
C LEU A 183 1.75 -28.59 -21.83
N LEU A 184 0.49 -28.77 -21.39
CA LEU A 184 -0.38 -29.90 -21.77
C LEU A 184 -1.23 -29.62 -23.02
N LYS A 185 -1.04 -28.46 -23.67
CA LYS A 185 -1.77 -28.01 -24.87
C LYS A 185 -3.30 -28.00 -24.70
N ILE A 186 -3.77 -27.79 -23.48
CA ILE A 186 -5.20 -27.69 -23.16
C ILE A 186 -5.73 -26.34 -23.65
N LYS A 187 -6.76 -26.37 -24.48
CA LYS A 187 -7.41 -25.18 -25.04
C LYS A 187 -8.63 -24.79 -24.20
N LYS A 188 -8.93 -23.49 -24.09
CA LYS A 188 -10.09 -22.88 -23.38
C LYS A 188 -10.03 -22.83 -21.85
N VAL A 189 -9.15 -23.60 -21.23
CA VAL A 189 -8.87 -23.55 -19.78
C VAL A 189 -7.44 -23.12 -19.59
N LYS A 190 -7.19 -22.14 -18.71
CA LYS A 190 -5.85 -21.82 -18.24
C LYS A 190 -5.71 -22.31 -16.82
N PHE A 191 -4.60 -22.96 -16.51
CA PHE A 191 -4.24 -23.26 -15.13
C PHE A 191 -2.73 -23.37 -15.01
N GLY A 192 -2.24 -22.92 -13.86
CA GLY A 192 -0.83 -22.93 -13.52
C GLY A 192 -0.61 -23.31 -12.06
N ILE A 193 0.65 -23.60 -11.76
CA ILE A 193 1.11 -23.84 -10.39
C ILE A 193 2.34 -22.98 -10.10
N GLY A 194 2.43 -22.53 -8.86
CA GLY A 194 3.54 -21.72 -8.38
C GLY A 194 4.13 -22.30 -7.11
N LEU A 195 5.45 -22.25 -6.98
CA LEU A 195 6.19 -22.61 -5.78
C LEU A 195 7.17 -21.49 -5.43
N SER A 196 7.15 -21.06 -4.17
CA SER A 196 8.12 -20.09 -3.66
C SER A 196 8.79 -20.57 -2.39
N TYR A 197 10.05 -20.18 -2.23
CA TYR A 197 10.83 -20.31 -1.02
C TYR A 197 11.59 -19.00 -0.76
N VAL A 198 11.47 -18.47 0.44
CA VAL A 198 12.12 -17.23 0.86
C VAL A 198 12.77 -17.49 2.22
N ASN A 199 14.08 -17.30 2.33
CA ASN A 199 14.82 -17.53 3.56
C ASN A 199 15.48 -16.24 4.02
N ARG A 200 15.19 -15.86 5.27
CA ARG A 200 15.98 -14.88 6.02
C ARG A 200 17.08 -15.61 6.77
N ASN A 201 18.31 -15.14 6.61
CA ASN A 201 19.46 -15.54 7.41
C ASN A 201 19.94 -14.35 8.25
N GLU A 202 19.81 -14.46 9.57
CA GLU A 202 20.28 -13.42 10.52
C GLU A 202 21.45 -13.99 11.33
N LYS A 203 22.69 -13.64 10.93
CA LYS A 203 23.91 -14.08 11.64
C LYS A 203 24.32 -13.03 12.66
N LYS A 204 24.07 -13.29 13.95
CA LYS A 204 24.97 -12.91 15.05
C LYS A 204 24.50 -13.52 16.37
N GLN A 205 25.47 -13.83 17.21
CA GLN A 205 25.42 -14.48 18.54
C GLN A 205 24.42 -13.92 19.58
N VAL A 206 23.53 -12.99 19.23
CA VAL A 206 22.69 -12.25 20.17
C VAL A 206 21.54 -13.09 20.75
N TYR A 207 21.12 -14.16 20.05
CA TYR A 207 19.97 -14.98 20.45
C TYR A 207 20.34 -16.46 20.49
N ALA A 208 20.99 -16.88 21.58
CA ALA A 208 21.23 -18.29 21.84
C ALA A 208 19.90 -19.09 21.76
N GLY A 209 19.91 -20.26 21.11
CA GLY A 209 18.73 -21.11 20.96
C GLY A 209 17.84 -20.83 19.73
N LEU A 210 18.09 -19.77 18.94
CA LEU A 210 17.34 -19.50 17.71
C LEU A 210 18.04 -20.04 16.45
N ASN A 211 17.22 -20.53 15.52
CA ASN A 211 17.71 -20.84 14.18
C ASN A 211 18.09 -19.53 13.46
N LYS A 212 19.28 -19.52 12.87
CA LYS A 212 19.78 -18.41 12.03
C LYS A 212 18.91 -18.23 10.78
N ASN A 213 18.32 -19.32 10.30
CA ASN A 213 17.43 -19.36 9.15
C ASN A 213 15.98 -19.39 9.61
N THR A 214 15.18 -18.49 9.06
CA THR A 214 13.72 -18.54 9.12
C THR A 214 13.22 -18.42 7.69
N PHE A 215 12.41 -19.38 7.26
CA PHE A 215 11.94 -19.44 5.88
C PHE A 215 10.43 -19.39 5.78
N LEU A 216 9.96 -18.88 4.65
CA LEU A 216 8.59 -18.96 4.19
C LEU A 216 8.55 -19.79 2.90
N THR A 217 7.56 -20.67 2.78
CA THR A 217 7.22 -21.37 1.54
C THR A 217 5.82 -21.00 1.10
N SER A 218 5.56 -21.07 -0.20
CA SER A 218 4.21 -20.89 -0.76
C SER A 218 3.96 -21.85 -1.91
N LEU A 219 2.77 -22.45 -1.93
CA LEU A 219 2.21 -23.23 -3.02
C LEU A 219 0.99 -22.47 -3.57
N ARG A 220 0.99 -22.26 -4.88
CA ARG A 220 -0.06 -21.54 -5.60
C ARG A 220 -0.67 -22.38 -6.69
N GLY A 221 -1.95 -22.14 -6.95
CA GLY A 221 -2.64 -22.58 -8.13
C GLY A 221 -3.52 -21.48 -8.67
N ASP A 222 -3.48 -21.26 -9.98
CA ASP A 222 -4.38 -20.37 -10.70
C ASP A 222 -5.22 -21.18 -11.68
N PHE A 223 -6.44 -20.73 -11.91
CA PHE A 223 -7.38 -21.33 -12.84
C PHE A 223 -8.24 -20.26 -13.50
N SER A 224 -8.45 -20.36 -14.81
CA SER A 224 -9.47 -19.57 -15.50
C SER A 224 -10.15 -20.34 -16.63
N ALA A 225 -11.47 -20.24 -16.68
CA ALA A 225 -12.29 -20.85 -17.72
C ALA A 225 -13.63 -20.11 -17.88
N GLY A 226 -14.02 -19.79 -19.12
CA GLY A 226 -15.38 -19.30 -19.41
C GLY A 226 -15.82 -18.04 -18.66
N GLY A 227 -14.88 -17.18 -18.25
CA GLY A 227 -15.13 -15.96 -17.47
C GLY A 227 -14.99 -16.13 -15.95
N PHE A 228 -14.85 -17.37 -15.47
CA PHE A 228 -14.50 -17.66 -14.08
C PHE A 228 -12.99 -17.65 -13.88
N THR A 229 -12.52 -17.14 -12.75
CA THR A 229 -11.13 -17.15 -12.29
C THR A 229 -11.07 -17.61 -10.84
N ALA A 230 -10.07 -18.40 -10.49
CA ALA A 230 -9.78 -18.80 -9.12
C ALA A 230 -8.27 -18.81 -8.89
N ASP A 231 -7.83 -18.19 -7.81
CA ASP A 231 -6.44 -18.20 -7.36
C ASP A 231 -6.40 -18.70 -5.92
N VAL A 232 -5.58 -19.70 -5.65
CA VAL A 232 -5.38 -20.26 -4.31
C VAL A 232 -3.91 -20.17 -3.97
N GLU A 233 -3.61 -19.74 -2.74
CA GLU A 233 -2.27 -19.73 -2.19
C GLU A 233 -2.28 -20.24 -0.76
N TYR A 234 -1.44 -21.23 -0.47
CA TYR A 234 -1.08 -21.63 0.88
C TYR A 234 0.37 -21.27 1.14
N ALA A 235 0.63 -20.54 2.21
CA ALA A 235 1.97 -20.16 2.61
C ALA A 235 2.26 -20.61 4.05
N PHE A 236 3.46 -21.11 4.28
CA PHE A 236 3.92 -21.56 5.60
C PHE A 236 5.14 -20.77 6.01
N LYS A 237 5.22 -20.41 7.29
CA LYS A 237 6.34 -19.73 7.93
C LYS A 237 6.92 -20.67 8.99
N SER A 238 8.21 -20.98 8.87
CA SER A 238 8.93 -21.75 9.89
C SER A 238 8.94 -21.01 11.24
N LYS A 239 9.14 -21.75 12.33
CA LYS A 239 9.23 -21.19 13.68
C LYS A 239 10.19 -20.00 13.76
N ASP A 240 9.71 -18.93 14.38
CA ASP A 240 10.48 -17.74 14.67
C ASP A 240 10.17 -17.21 16.07
N ALA A 241 11.11 -16.44 16.62
CA ALA A 241 10.96 -15.85 17.94
C ALA A 241 9.83 -14.83 17.96
N LEU A 242 9.06 -14.85 19.04
CA LEU A 242 8.18 -13.75 19.41
C LEU A 242 9.04 -12.51 19.73
N VAL A 243 8.57 -11.35 19.27
CA VAL A 243 9.18 -10.05 19.54
C VAL A 243 8.13 -9.20 20.24
N GLU A 244 8.43 -8.78 21.47
CA GLU A 244 7.57 -7.94 22.29
C GLU A 244 8.39 -6.80 22.86
N PHE A 245 7.86 -5.58 22.87
CA PHE A 245 8.53 -4.40 23.44
C PHE A 245 9.98 -4.24 22.94
N ASN A 246 10.18 -4.36 21.62
CA ASN A 246 11.49 -4.31 20.94
C ASN A 246 12.51 -5.37 21.40
N SER A 247 12.06 -6.41 22.11
CA SER A 247 12.90 -7.48 22.64
C SER A 247 12.55 -8.81 21.98
N VAL A 248 13.56 -9.46 21.41
CA VAL A 248 13.44 -10.81 20.87
C VAL A 248 13.42 -11.81 22.02
N ARG A 249 12.49 -12.77 22.00
CA ARG A 249 12.32 -13.80 23.03
C ARG A 249 12.70 -15.19 22.47
N PRO A 250 13.97 -15.63 22.61
CA PRO A 250 14.46 -16.86 21.99
C PRO A 250 13.70 -18.14 22.40
N ASP A 251 13.20 -18.18 23.62
CA ASP A 251 12.50 -19.34 24.18
C ASP A 251 11.05 -19.48 23.70
N LEU A 252 10.52 -18.44 23.04
CA LEU A 252 9.14 -18.36 22.59
C LEU A 252 9.11 -18.37 21.07
N GLN A 253 9.05 -19.57 20.49
CA GLN A 253 9.12 -19.77 19.05
C GLN A 253 7.81 -20.31 18.51
N PHE A 254 7.25 -19.61 17.52
CA PHE A 254 5.97 -19.94 16.90
C PHE A 254 6.14 -19.97 15.39
N ASP A 255 5.56 -20.98 14.76
CA ASP A 255 5.36 -21.02 13.31
C ASP A 255 4.13 -20.18 12.93
N GLY A 256 3.81 -20.18 11.66
CA GLY A 256 2.63 -19.50 11.14
C GLY A 256 2.30 -19.97 9.74
N ASP A 257 1.10 -19.65 9.29
CA ASP A 257 0.61 -20.02 7.98
C ASP A 257 -0.46 -19.04 7.48
N ALA A 258 -0.61 -18.99 6.17
CA ALA A 258 -1.60 -18.17 5.50
C ALA A 258 -2.31 -18.95 4.39
N TYR A 259 -3.62 -18.74 4.30
CA TYR A 259 -4.46 -19.22 3.22
C TYR A 259 -5.02 -18.00 2.51
N LEU A 260 -4.95 -17.97 1.18
CA LEU A 260 -5.57 -16.97 0.35
C LEU A 260 -6.37 -17.66 -0.76
N LEU A 261 -7.60 -17.22 -0.93
CA LEU A 261 -8.50 -17.63 -2.00
C LEU A 261 -9.04 -16.37 -2.66
N ASN A 262 -8.84 -16.23 -3.97
CA ASN A 262 -9.51 -15.23 -4.78
C ASN A 262 -10.39 -15.94 -5.80
N LEU A 263 -11.61 -15.48 -5.97
CA LEU A 263 -12.60 -15.96 -6.91
C LEU A 263 -13.10 -14.78 -7.73
N GLY A 264 -13.32 -15.00 -9.02
CA GLY A 264 -13.85 -14.00 -9.92
C GLY A 264 -14.78 -14.62 -10.94
N TYR A 265 -15.81 -13.88 -11.33
CA TYR A 265 -16.62 -14.22 -12.48
C TYR A 265 -17.01 -12.96 -13.24
N THR A 266 -16.75 -12.95 -14.54
CA THR A 266 -17.13 -11.85 -15.42
C THR A 266 -17.86 -12.38 -16.63
N LYS A 267 -19.02 -11.80 -16.92
CA LYS A 267 -19.77 -12.07 -18.14
C LYS A 267 -20.58 -10.85 -18.54
N ASN A 268 -20.39 -10.41 -19.78
CA ASN A 268 -21.08 -9.27 -20.35
C ASN A 268 -20.92 -7.99 -19.50
N ARG A 269 -21.95 -7.61 -18.75
CA ARG A 269 -22.05 -6.39 -17.96
C ARG A 269 -22.04 -6.65 -16.45
N PHE A 270 -21.80 -7.89 -16.06
CA PHE A 270 -21.77 -8.36 -14.69
C PHE A 270 -20.35 -8.81 -14.35
N GLY A 271 -19.88 -8.39 -13.18
CA GLY A 271 -18.66 -8.88 -12.55
C GLY A 271 -18.92 -9.14 -11.08
N ILE A 272 -18.38 -10.22 -10.55
CA ILE A 272 -18.32 -10.48 -9.11
C ILE A 272 -16.91 -10.96 -8.79
N ASN A 273 -16.35 -10.48 -7.69
CA ASN A 273 -15.13 -10.99 -7.11
C ASN A 273 -15.33 -11.27 -5.63
N ALA A 274 -14.64 -12.29 -5.14
CA ALA A 274 -14.60 -12.62 -3.73
C ALA A 274 -13.15 -12.92 -3.36
N ASN A 275 -12.70 -12.41 -2.22
CA ASN A 275 -11.46 -12.85 -1.60
C ASN A 275 -11.76 -13.40 -0.21
N PHE A 276 -10.94 -14.35 0.22
CA PHE A 276 -10.90 -14.86 1.56
C PHE A 276 -9.45 -15.04 1.95
N ARG A 277 -9.08 -14.56 3.14
CA ARG A 277 -7.75 -14.81 3.70
C ARG A 277 -7.87 -15.21 5.16
N ARG A 278 -6.98 -16.12 5.54
CA ARG A 278 -6.68 -16.44 6.93
C ARG A 278 -5.17 -16.38 7.13
N THR A 279 -4.70 -15.72 8.18
CA THR A 279 -3.28 -15.66 8.54
C THR A 279 -3.11 -15.95 10.01
N GLU A 280 -2.11 -16.76 10.37
CA GLU A 280 -1.65 -16.97 11.75
C GLU A 280 -0.17 -16.64 11.85
N ASN A 281 0.18 -15.75 12.79
CA ASN A 281 1.54 -15.33 13.11
C ASN A 281 2.40 -15.09 11.86
N PHE A 282 1.88 -14.35 10.90
CA PHE A 282 2.39 -14.33 9.53
C PHE A 282 3.15 -13.06 9.17
N GLY A 283 3.35 -12.10 10.09
CA GLY A 283 4.27 -10.99 9.85
C GLY A 283 5.71 -11.48 9.69
N PHE A 284 6.40 -10.97 8.67
CA PHE A 284 7.77 -11.33 8.38
C PHE A 284 8.64 -10.11 8.06
N TYR A 285 9.75 -10.02 8.78
CA TYR A 285 10.68 -8.90 8.74
C TYR A 285 12.11 -9.41 8.51
N SER A 286 12.91 -8.61 7.83
CA SER A 286 14.33 -8.88 7.54
C SER A 286 15.23 -8.92 8.76
N GLN A 287 14.80 -8.29 9.84
CA GLN A 287 15.46 -8.38 11.13
C GLN A 287 14.39 -8.47 12.21
N ARG A 288 14.58 -9.37 13.18
CA ARG A 288 13.55 -9.67 14.19
C ARG A 288 13.16 -8.44 15.00
N LYS A 289 14.12 -7.63 15.41
CA LYS A 289 13.90 -6.43 16.22
C LYS A 289 13.00 -5.37 15.58
N SER A 290 12.80 -5.42 14.25
CA SER A 290 11.90 -4.50 13.54
C SER A 290 10.44 -4.95 13.54
N ALA A 291 10.11 -6.12 14.09
CA ALA A 291 8.72 -6.56 14.15
C ALA A 291 7.85 -5.56 14.93
N GLY A 292 6.74 -5.15 14.33
CA GLY A 292 5.79 -4.20 14.93
C GLY A 292 6.23 -2.73 14.91
N ASN A 293 7.30 -2.35 14.19
CA ASN A 293 7.68 -0.95 14.09
C ASN A 293 6.62 -0.09 13.37
N VAL A 294 6.49 1.17 13.79
CA VAL A 294 5.45 2.11 13.30
C VAL A 294 5.75 2.74 11.94
N TYR A 295 6.95 2.50 11.38
CA TYR A 295 7.43 3.09 10.13
C TYR A 295 7.42 2.12 8.95
N ASN A 296 6.89 0.90 9.13
CA ASN A 296 6.92 -0.18 8.13
C ASN A 296 8.34 -0.53 7.65
N GLU A 297 9.35 -0.27 8.47
CA GLU A 297 10.75 -0.61 8.20
C GLU A 297 10.95 -2.14 8.22
N ALA A 298 11.92 -2.62 7.45
CA ALA A 298 12.32 -4.03 7.41
C ALA A 298 11.22 -5.06 7.07
N VAL A 299 10.02 -4.66 6.60
CA VAL A 299 8.95 -5.58 6.17
C VAL A 299 9.39 -6.34 4.91
N LEU A 300 9.18 -7.66 4.87
CA LEU A 300 9.52 -8.51 3.71
C LEU A 300 8.31 -9.09 2.99
N ASN A 301 7.27 -9.42 3.73
CA ASN A 301 6.06 -9.96 3.15
C ASN A 301 4.93 -8.95 3.17
N TYR A 302 3.98 -9.14 2.25
CA TYR A 302 2.88 -8.22 2.05
C TYR A 302 1.57 -8.87 2.46
N VAL A 303 1.04 -8.40 3.59
CA VAL A 303 -0.25 -8.83 4.13
C VAL A 303 -1.19 -7.62 4.19
N PRO A 304 -1.87 -7.27 3.08
CA PRO A 304 -2.72 -6.07 3.02
C PRO A 304 -4.09 -6.31 3.65
N ALA A 305 -4.80 -5.31 4.15
CA ALA A 305 -6.16 -5.44 4.70
C ALA A 305 -7.23 -6.14 3.81
N LEU A 306 -7.04 -6.22 2.48
CA LEU A 306 -8.01 -6.82 1.53
C LEU A 306 -9.46 -6.32 1.72
N THR A 307 -9.60 -5.01 1.97
CA THR A 307 -10.87 -4.27 2.01
C THR A 307 -10.93 -3.26 0.87
N LYS A 308 -12.14 -2.82 0.49
CA LYS A 308 -12.32 -1.76 -0.51
C LYS A 308 -11.64 -0.48 -0.02
N GLN A 309 -10.76 0.09 -0.85
CA GLN A 309 -10.20 1.42 -0.62
C GLN A 309 -11.21 2.44 -1.16
N TYR A 310 -11.61 3.39 -0.32
CA TYR A 310 -12.58 4.42 -0.68
C TYR A 310 -11.86 5.73 -1.00
N ASP A 311 -12.39 6.48 -1.96
CA ASP A 311 -11.75 7.71 -2.45
C ASP A 311 -12.09 8.96 -1.60
N TYR A 312 -13.07 8.86 -0.69
CA TYR A 312 -13.67 10.01 -0.02
C TYR A 312 -13.15 10.21 1.40
N SER A 313 -12.92 11.45 1.81
CA SER A 313 -12.27 11.77 3.09
C SER A 313 -12.98 11.22 4.33
N LEU A 314 -14.33 11.27 4.40
CA LEU A 314 -15.07 10.73 5.55
C LEU A 314 -15.08 9.19 5.55
N THR A 315 -15.13 8.56 4.37
CA THR A 315 -15.03 7.09 4.27
C THR A 315 -13.68 6.53 4.71
N ASN A 316 -12.66 7.40 4.82
CA ASN A 316 -11.31 7.07 5.27
C ASN A 316 -11.03 7.49 6.73
N ILE A 317 -12.07 7.74 7.55
CA ILE A 317 -11.88 7.98 8.99
C ILE A 317 -11.54 6.69 9.73
N TYR A 318 -12.25 5.59 9.42
CA TYR A 318 -12.11 4.29 10.06
C TYR A 318 -11.64 3.25 9.03
N VAL A 319 -10.32 3.16 8.84
CA VAL A 319 -9.71 2.29 7.83
C VAL A 319 -9.13 1.05 8.48
N TYR A 320 -9.39 -0.13 7.89
CA TYR A 320 -8.87 -1.38 8.41
C TYR A 320 -7.41 -1.61 7.98
N ALA A 321 -6.56 -1.97 8.96
CA ALA A 321 -5.21 -2.46 8.75
C ALA A 321 -5.16 -3.96 9.11
N ALA A 322 -4.51 -4.77 8.27
CA ALA A 322 -4.36 -6.19 8.54
C ALA A 322 -3.66 -6.45 9.88
N GLN A 323 -4.08 -7.50 10.58
CA GLN A 323 -3.57 -7.90 11.89
C GLN A 323 -2.84 -9.25 11.82
N PRO A 324 -1.68 -9.37 11.13
CA PRO A 324 -1.03 -10.67 10.89
C PRO A 324 -0.18 -11.18 12.07
N ASN A 325 0.09 -10.34 13.07
CA ASN A 325 1.06 -10.63 14.12
C ASN A 325 0.42 -11.35 15.32
N LEU A 326 1.24 -12.17 15.98
CA LEU A 326 0.93 -12.74 17.29
C LEU A 326 1.16 -11.68 18.38
N SER A 327 0.17 -11.48 19.26
CA SER A 327 0.27 -10.61 20.44
C SER A 327 -0.40 -11.28 21.64
N PHE A 328 0.27 -11.22 22.80
CA PHE A 328 -0.19 -11.74 24.08
C PHE A 328 -0.55 -10.63 25.06
N GLU A 329 -1.52 -9.81 24.69
CA GLU A 329 -2.04 -8.77 25.57
C GLU A 329 -3.23 -9.25 26.40
N PRO A 330 -3.25 -8.97 27.72
CA PRO A 330 -4.41 -9.24 28.55
C PRO A 330 -5.70 -8.68 27.94
N ASN A 331 -6.68 -9.56 27.70
CA ASN A 331 -7.97 -9.23 27.08
C ASN A 331 -7.89 -8.71 25.62
N ARG A 332 -6.76 -8.87 24.91
CA ARG A 332 -6.57 -8.47 23.51
C ARG A 332 -5.66 -9.42 22.72
N ASN A 333 -5.55 -10.68 23.14
CA ASN A 333 -4.73 -11.66 22.44
C ASN A 333 -5.13 -11.78 20.96
N LYS A 334 -4.12 -11.85 20.08
CA LYS A 334 -4.31 -12.05 18.64
C LYS A 334 -3.29 -13.07 18.16
N ALA A 335 -3.70 -14.00 17.31
CA ALA A 335 -2.77 -14.85 16.58
C ALA A 335 -2.71 -14.48 15.09
N GLY A 336 -3.49 -13.49 14.65
CA GLY A 336 -3.73 -13.26 13.24
C GLY A 336 -5.18 -12.88 12.96
N GLU A 337 -5.63 -13.07 11.73
CA GLU A 337 -6.95 -12.69 11.27
C GLU A 337 -7.53 -13.68 10.25
N ILE A 338 -8.86 -13.65 10.13
CA ILE A 338 -9.64 -14.42 9.17
C ILE A 338 -10.79 -13.55 8.66
N GLY A 339 -10.97 -13.51 7.35
CA GLY A 339 -11.95 -12.62 6.75
C GLY A 339 -11.91 -12.63 5.23
N GLY A 340 -12.68 -11.73 4.65
CA GLY A 340 -12.77 -11.62 3.20
C GLY A 340 -13.65 -10.47 2.76
N GLN A 341 -13.70 -10.31 1.45
CA GLN A 341 -14.46 -9.27 0.77
C GLN A 341 -15.17 -9.87 -0.44
N VAL A 342 -16.42 -9.47 -0.67
CA VAL A 342 -17.17 -9.74 -1.89
C VAL A 342 -17.55 -8.42 -2.54
N GLY A 343 -17.16 -8.24 -3.81
CA GLY A 343 -17.51 -7.11 -4.64
C GLY A 343 -18.37 -7.55 -5.82
N LEU A 344 -19.43 -6.81 -6.10
CA LEU A 344 -20.32 -7.03 -7.23
C LEU A 344 -20.37 -5.75 -8.05
N PHE A 345 -20.28 -5.88 -9.37
CA PHE A 345 -20.40 -4.79 -10.32
C PHE A 345 -21.42 -5.15 -11.40
N TYR A 346 -22.33 -4.24 -11.70
CA TYR A 346 -23.27 -4.38 -12.80
C TYR A 346 -23.47 -3.08 -13.56
N GLN A 347 -23.47 -3.16 -14.89
CA GLN A 347 -23.78 -2.03 -15.76
C GLN A 347 -25.12 -2.22 -16.48
N PHE A 348 -26.14 -1.46 -16.07
CA PHE A 348 -27.44 -1.41 -16.74
C PHE A 348 -27.32 -0.89 -18.17
N LYS A 349 -28.10 -1.49 -19.07
CA LYS A 349 -28.12 -1.14 -20.49
C LYS A 349 -28.66 0.27 -20.71
N LYS A 350 -28.10 0.95 -21.72
CA LYS A 350 -28.67 2.21 -22.22
C LYS A 350 -30.10 1.96 -22.70
N GLU A 351 -30.93 2.98 -22.64
CA GLU A 351 -32.34 2.96 -23.07
C GLU A 351 -33.19 1.92 -22.32
N THR A 352 -32.85 1.61 -21.06
CA THR A 352 -33.68 0.80 -20.15
C THR A 352 -34.16 1.64 -18.97
N PRO A 353 -35.21 1.23 -18.23
CA PRO A 353 -35.72 2.01 -17.09
C PRO A 353 -34.64 2.35 -16.05
N LEU A 354 -33.83 1.36 -15.65
CA LEU A 354 -32.76 1.56 -14.66
C LEU A 354 -31.49 2.18 -15.28
N GLY A 355 -31.17 1.88 -16.54
CA GLY A 355 -29.98 2.41 -17.20
C GLY A 355 -30.16 3.83 -17.77
N GLY A 356 -31.37 4.23 -18.14
CA GLY A 356 -31.65 5.48 -18.86
C GLY A 356 -30.82 5.63 -20.14
N LYS A 357 -30.79 6.84 -20.69
CA LYS A 357 -30.11 7.14 -21.98
C LYS A 357 -28.62 6.79 -22.02
N TYR A 358 -27.92 6.93 -20.89
CA TYR A 358 -26.46 6.78 -20.84
C TYR A 358 -25.97 5.50 -20.16
N GLY A 359 -26.88 4.67 -19.62
CA GLY A 359 -26.53 3.53 -18.78
C GLY A 359 -26.33 3.93 -17.31
N THR A 360 -26.22 2.94 -16.44
CA THR A 360 -26.00 3.14 -14.99
C THR A 360 -25.10 2.03 -14.49
N SER A 361 -24.08 2.38 -13.73
CA SER A 361 -23.21 1.39 -13.10
C SER A 361 -23.53 1.33 -11.62
N ILE A 362 -23.69 0.12 -11.09
CA ILE A 362 -23.82 -0.15 -9.67
C ILE A 362 -22.64 -1.01 -9.24
N ALA A 363 -22.01 -0.64 -8.13
CA ALA A 363 -21.05 -1.47 -7.42
C ALA A 363 -21.53 -1.68 -5.98
N VAL A 364 -21.53 -2.93 -5.53
CA VAL A 364 -21.82 -3.31 -4.15
C VAL A 364 -20.58 -3.98 -3.58
N ASN A 365 -20.23 -3.66 -2.35
CA ASN A 365 -19.12 -4.26 -1.65
C ASN A 365 -19.52 -4.68 -0.25
N TYR A 366 -19.00 -5.81 0.21
CA TYR A 366 -19.09 -6.23 1.59
C TYR A 366 -17.76 -6.85 2.02
N ALA A 367 -17.13 -6.32 3.07
CA ALA A 367 -15.94 -6.90 3.68
C ALA A 367 -16.17 -7.16 5.17
N GLN A 368 -15.63 -8.26 5.68
CA GLN A 368 -15.69 -8.59 7.11
C GLN A 368 -14.43 -9.32 7.57
N TRP A 369 -13.88 -8.86 8.70
CA TRP A 369 -12.63 -9.35 9.26
C TRP A 369 -12.75 -9.62 10.76
N HIS A 370 -12.17 -10.72 11.20
CA HIS A 370 -12.16 -11.20 12.57
C HIS A 370 -10.75 -11.61 12.99
N GLY A 371 -10.52 -11.66 14.28
CA GLY A 371 -9.42 -12.44 14.84
C GLY A 371 -9.64 -13.93 14.65
N LEU A 372 -8.54 -14.69 14.68
CA LEU A 372 -8.62 -16.15 14.76
C LEU A 372 -9.26 -16.57 16.09
N LYS A 373 -10.22 -17.49 16.02
CA LYS A 373 -10.72 -18.15 17.23
C LYS A 373 -9.62 -19.06 17.77
N GLY A 374 -9.44 -19.06 19.08
CA GLY A 374 -8.42 -19.89 19.72
C GLY A 374 -8.45 -19.80 21.24
N ARG A 375 -7.62 -20.62 21.86
CA ARG A 375 -7.32 -20.56 23.30
C ARG A 375 -6.00 -19.83 23.48
N TYR A 376 -5.99 -18.86 24.39
CA TYR A 376 -4.85 -17.98 24.63
C TYR A 376 -4.53 -17.92 26.12
N ASP A 377 -3.27 -18.09 26.46
CA ASP A 377 -2.71 -17.84 27.78
C ASP A 377 -1.65 -16.74 27.65
N ALA A 378 -2.04 -15.52 28.03
CA ALA A 378 -1.16 -14.35 27.95
C ALA A 378 0.00 -14.43 28.96
N VAL A 379 -0.19 -15.13 30.09
CA VAL A 379 0.82 -15.24 31.16
C VAL A 379 1.92 -16.20 30.72
N GLN A 380 1.54 -17.38 30.25
CA GLN A 380 2.46 -18.40 29.75
C GLN A 380 2.92 -18.13 28.31
N ARG A 381 2.33 -17.15 27.62
CA ARG A 381 2.55 -16.85 26.20
C ARG A 381 2.37 -18.09 25.34
N LYS A 382 1.23 -18.76 25.52
CA LYS A 382 0.85 -19.95 24.75
C LYS A 382 -0.47 -19.69 24.05
N TYR A 383 -0.62 -20.22 22.84
CA TYR A 383 -1.88 -20.20 22.15
C TYR A 383 -2.10 -21.46 21.33
N ALA A 384 -3.36 -21.75 21.05
CA ALA A 384 -3.78 -22.74 20.08
C ALA A 384 -4.96 -22.13 19.29
N ALA A 385 -4.68 -21.70 18.06
CA ALA A 385 -5.69 -21.18 17.16
C ALA A 385 -6.37 -22.32 16.39
N ASP A 386 -7.67 -22.17 16.15
CA ASP A 386 -8.41 -23.05 15.27
C ASP A 386 -8.00 -22.77 13.81
N LYS A 387 -7.91 -23.81 12.97
CA LYS A 387 -7.46 -23.67 11.58
C LYS A 387 -8.34 -22.70 10.77
N ILE A 388 -9.66 -22.91 10.82
CA ILE A 388 -10.67 -22.07 10.14
C ILE A 388 -11.82 -21.83 11.11
N ALA A 389 -11.72 -20.78 11.93
CA ALA A 389 -12.83 -20.34 12.76
C ALA A 389 -12.73 -18.84 13.06
N PHE A 390 -13.88 -18.16 12.97
CA PHE A 390 -14.00 -16.74 13.21
C PHE A 390 -14.12 -16.47 14.72
N GLY A 391 -13.21 -15.66 15.24
CA GLY A 391 -13.23 -15.16 16.62
C GLY A 391 -13.87 -13.78 16.70
N GLN A 392 -13.27 -12.90 17.50
CA GLN A 392 -13.75 -11.53 17.71
C GLN A 392 -13.80 -10.75 16.39
N LYS A 393 -14.89 -10.01 16.16
CA LYS A 393 -15.04 -9.16 14.97
C LYS A 393 -14.16 -7.91 15.10
N TYR A 394 -13.30 -7.67 14.11
CA TYR A 394 -12.42 -6.51 14.06
C TYR A 394 -13.01 -5.40 13.19
N TYR A 395 -13.56 -5.77 12.03
CA TYR A 395 -14.03 -4.81 11.04
C TYR A 395 -15.14 -5.38 10.18
N ARG A 396 -16.04 -4.52 9.71
CA ARG A 396 -16.97 -4.81 8.62
C ARG A 396 -17.24 -3.54 7.84
N ASP A 397 -17.31 -3.63 6.52
CA ASP A 397 -17.96 -2.62 5.70
C ASP A 397 -18.99 -3.22 4.74
N ALA A 398 -20.00 -2.41 4.43
CA ALA A 398 -20.97 -2.67 3.39
C ALA A 398 -21.18 -1.36 2.62
N SER A 399 -20.91 -1.35 1.31
CA SER A 399 -21.12 -0.15 0.48
C SER A 399 -21.89 -0.40 -0.79
N LEU A 400 -22.60 0.64 -1.21
CA LEU A 400 -23.31 0.75 -2.47
C LEU A 400 -22.84 2.02 -3.17
N GLU A 401 -22.42 1.88 -4.42
CA GLU A 401 -21.97 2.98 -5.26
C GLU A 401 -22.74 2.96 -6.58
N ILE A 402 -23.36 4.08 -6.93
CA ILE A 402 -24.16 4.24 -8.15
C ILE A 402 -23.54 5.37 -8.97
N ARG A 403 -23.04 5.03 -10.16
CA ARG A 403 -22.53 6.01 -11.12
C ARG A 403 -23.55 6.22 -12.23
N LYS A 404 -24.01 7.47 -12.38
CA LYS A 404 -25.03 7.85 -13.37
C LYS A 404 -24.57 9.05 -14.18
N LYS A 405 -24.73 8.96 -15.50
CA LYS A 405 -24.65 10.11 -16.39
C LYS A 405 -26.08 10.54 -16.74
N TRP A 406 -26.46 11.73 -16.30
CA TRP A 406 -27.81 12.27 -16.51
C TRP A 406 -27.95 12.88 -17.90
N ASN A 407 -26.93 13.64 -18.33
CA ASN A 407 -26.86 14.22 -19.67
C ASN A 407 -25.41 14.41 -20.12
N LYS A 408 -25.18 15.04 -21.29
CA LYS A 408 -23.81 15.28 -21.81
C LYS A 408 -22.94 16.16 -20.88
N LYS A 409 -23.57 16.97 -20.03
CA LYS A 409 -22.91 17.92 -19.13
C LYS A 409 -22.85 17.44 -17.68
N TRP A 410 -23.83 16.67 -17.20
CA TRP A 410 -23.92 16.27 -15.80
C TRP A 410 -23.78 14.76 -15.61
N SER A 411 -22.88 14.38 -14.71
CA SER A 411 -22.75 13.04 -14.13
C SER A 411 -22.61 13.12 -12.62
N SER A 412 -23.08 12.09 -11.93
CA SER A 412 -22.93 11.97 -10.48
C SER A 412 -22.52 10.56 -10.07
N VAL A 413 -21.92 10.49 -8.89
CA VAL A 413 -21.66 9.27 -8.13
C VAL A 413 -22.33 9.42 -6.77
N PHE A 414 -23.18 8.47 -6.43
CA PHE A 414 -23.75 8.34 -5.09
C PHE A 414 -23.10 7.14 -4.40
N THR A 415 -22.61 7.34 -3.18
CA THR A 415 -22.02 6.26 -2.38
C THR A 415 -22.68 6.24 -1.01
N TYR A 416 -23.10 5.05 -0.57
CA TYR A 416 -23.47 4.77 0.81
C TYR A 416 -22.49 3.75 1.38
N LEU A 417 -22.04 3.96 2.61
CA LEU A 417 -21.10 3.10 3.32
C LEU A 417 -21.58 2.92 4.76
N ASN A 418 -21.79 1.67 5.18
CA ASN A 418 -21.99 1.30 6.58
C ASN A 418 -20.73 0.58 7.08
N GLN A 419 -20.16 1.03 8.19
CA GLN A 419 -18.96 0.40 8.78
C GLN A 419 -19.19 0.01 10.23
N TYR A 420 -18.48 -1.03 10.65
CA TYR A 420 -18.21 -1.37 12.04
C TYR A 420 -16.69 -1.42 12.22
N TYR A 421 -16.20 -0.78 13.27
CA TYR A 421 -14.78 -0.65 13.56
C TYR A 421 -14.49 -0.96 15.02
N ASN A 422 -13.69 -1.98 15.30
CA ASN A 422 -13.26 -2.31 16.65
C ASN A 422 -11.88 -1.70 16.93
N ALA A 423 -11.87 -0.44 17.39
CA ALA A 423 -10.64 0.31 17.63
C ALA A 423 -9.71 -0.38 18.64
N ARG A 424 -10.28 -1.16 19.56
CA ARG A 424 -9.52 -1.96 20.54
C ARG A 424 -8.62 -3.01 19.90
N TYR A 425 -9.08 -3.67 18.86
CA TYR A 425 -8.30 -4.71 18.18
C TYR A 425 -7.56 -4.20 16.96
N VAL A 426 -7.96 -3.10 16.35
CA VAL A 426 -7.27 -2.58 15.15
C VAL A 426 -6.17 -1.58 15.50
N GLU A 427 -6.41 -0.71 16.47
CA GLU A 427 -5.51 0.41 16.84
C GLU A 427 -4.98 0.32 18.26
N GLU A 428 -5.32 -0.73 19.00
CA GLU A 428 -5.04 -0.85 20.44
C GLU A 428 -5.65 0.30 21.27
N ALA A 429 -6.67 0.96 20.72
CA ALA A 429 -7.41 2.04 21.35
C ALA A 429 -8.64 1.52 22.12
N THR A 430 -9.64 2.35 22.37
CA THR A 430 -10.85 1.97 23.11
C THR A 430 -12.12 2.18 22.30
N GLY A 431 -13.07 1.28 22.50
CA GLY A 431 -14.42 1.38 21.93
C GLY A 431 -14.60 0.68 20.58
N GLU A 432 -15.87 0.53 20.24
CA GLU A 432 -16.36 0.05 18.95
C GLU A 432 -17.17 1.18 18.33
N VAL A 433 -17.09 1.34 17.01
CA VAL A 433 -17.76 2.42 16.29
C VAL A 433 -18.55 1.85 15.12
N ASN A 434 -19.83 2.18 15.05
CA ASN A 434 -20.65 1.98 13.85
C ASN A 434 -20.85 3.32 13.15
N THR A 435 -20.71 3.30 11.83
CA THR A 435 -20.86 4.50 11.02
C THR A 435 -21.78 4.27 9.83
N ASN A 436 -22.45 5.36 9.41
CA ASN A 436 -23.13 5.46 8.14
C ASN A 436 -22.60 6.69 7.44
N THR A 437 -22.05 6.53 6.24
CA THR A 437 -21.49 7.61 5.44
C THR A 437 -22.22 7.68 4.11
N VAL A 438 -22.70 8.86 3.75
CA VAL A 438 -23.28 9.15 2.43
C VAL A 438 -22.37 10.12 1.71
N VAL A 439 -22.17 9.89 0.41
CA VAL A 439 -21.40 10.75 -0.47
C VAL A 439 -22.18 11.02 -1.74
N PHE A 440 -22.19 12.27 -2.15
CA PHE A 440 -22.76 12.73 -3.41
C PHE A 440 -21.73 13.57 -4.17
N ASP A 441 -21.11 12.96 -5.18
CA ASP A 441 -20.10 13.56 -6.03
C ASP A 441 -20.69 13.91 -7.40
N ASN A 442 -20.61 15.17 -7.78
CA ASN A 442 -21.25 15.73 -8.96
C ASN A 442 -20.21 16.37 -9.85
N THR A 443 -20.22 16.04 -11.14
CA THR A 443 -19.38 16.68 -12.14
C THR A 443 -20.26 17.35 -13.20
N LEU A 444 -20.06 18.65 -13.37
CA LEU A 444 -20.71 19.50 -14.38
C LEU A 444 -19.68 19.97 -15.40
N ARG A 445 -19.78 19.48 -16.63
CA ARG A 445 -18.98 19.92 -17.78
C ARG A 445 -19.58 21.19 -18.37
N LEU A 446 -18.74 22.21 -18.49
CA LEU A 446 -19.06 23.51 -19.05
C LEU A 446 -18.48 23.63 -20.48
N LYS A 447 -18.71 24.76 -21.14
CA LYS A 447 -18.12 25.04 -22.47
C LYS A 447 -16.59 25.21 -22.36
N LYS A 448 -15.88 25.00 -23.46
CA LYS A 448 -14.42 25.23 -23.59
C LYS A 448 -13.57 24.40 -22.60
N SER A 449 -13.87 23.11 -22.45
CA SER A 449 -13.13 22.16 -21.61
C SER A 449 -13.09 22.47 -20.10
N LYS A 450 -13.99 23.33 -19.63
CA LYS A 450 -14.16 23.65 -18.21
C LYS A 450 -15.02 22.63 -17.49
N SER A 451 -14.78 22.40 -16.20
CA SER A 451 -15.69 21.61 -15.37
C SER A 451 -15.71 22.06 -13.91
N ILE A 452 -16.86 21.89 -13.27
CA ILE A 452 -17.04 22.01 -11.82
C ILE A 452 -17.27 20.61 -11.27
N ARG A 453 -16.59 20.27 -10.18
CA ARG A 453 -16.88 19.09 -9.37
C ARG A 453 -17.30 19.55 -7.97
N LEU A 454 -18.45 19.09 -7.50
CA LEU A 454 -18.96 19.32 -6.16
C LEU A 454 -19.16 17.97 -5.48
N GLU A 455 -18.45 17.75 -4.39
CA GLU A 455 -18.54 16.55 -3.57
C GLU A 455 -19.09 16.94 -2.19
N LEU A 456 -20.13 16.26 -1.75
CA LEU A 456 -20.75 16.44 -0.44
C LEU A 456 -20.74 15.12 0.29
N GLN A 457 -20.31 15.12 1.55
CA GLN A 457 -20.25 13.94 2.38
C GLN A 457 -20.88 14.21 3.75
N HIS A 458 -21.54 13.20 4.30
CA HIS A 458 -22.00 13.23 5.68
C HIS A 458 -21.77 11.86 6.32
N GLN A 459 -21.26 11.85 7.55
CA GLN A 459 -21.04 10.64 8.34
C GLN A 459 -21.72 10.77 9.69
N TRP A 460 -22.55 9.77 10.01
CA TRP A 460 -23.05 9.53 11.36
C TRP A 460 -22.19 8.47 12.03
N ALA A 461 -21.84 8.68 13.30
CA ALA A 461 -21.15 7.68 14.11
C ALA A 461 -21.71 7.61 15.53
N ASP A 462 -21.93 6.39 16.04
CA ASP A 462 -22.47 6.16 17.38
C ASP A 462 -21.44 6.39 18.50
N ALA A 463 -20.14 6.31 18.19
CA ALA A 463 -19.02 6.45 19.11
C ALA A 463 -17.80 7.09 18.41
N GLY A 464 -16.65 7.09 19.09
CA GLY A 464 -15.40 7.64 18.55
C GLY A 464 -15.48 9.13 18.25
N PHE A 465 -15.18 9.53 17.00
CA PHE A 465 -15.16 10.93 16.57
C PHE A 465 -16.55 11.52 16.29
N LYS A 466 -17.63 10.74 16.49
CA LYS A 466 -19.03 11.16 16.28
C LYS A 466 -19.26 11.68 14.85
N ASN A 467 -20.18 12.62 14.66
CA ASN A 467 -20.68 13.00 13.35
C ASN A 467 -19.81 14.03 12.63
N TRP A 468 -19.69 13.87 11.31
CA TRP A 468 -18.89 14.73 10.44
C TRP A 468 -19.68 15.14 9.20
N VAL A 469 -19.35 16.32 8.68
CA VAL A 469 -19.74 16.76 7.34
C VAL A 469 -18.48 17.14 6.57
N ALA A 470 -18.46 16.90 5.27
CA ALA A 470 -17.39 17.38 4.41
C ALA A 470 -17.94 17.89 3.07
N SER A 471 -17.25 18.87 2.50
CA SER A 471 -17.55 19.36 1.16
C SER A 471 -16.29 19.69 0.40
N GLN A 472 -16.24 19.34 -0.88
CA GLN A 472 -15.17 19.71 -1.81
C GLN A 472 -15.74 20.36 -3.05
N LEU A 473 -15.19 21.50 -3.43
CA LEU A 473 -15.44 22.18 -4.69
C LEU A 473 -14.14 22.22 -5.50
N GLU A 474 -14.19 21.73 -6.72
CA GLU A 474 -13.08 21.82 -7.68
C GLU A 474 -13.55 22.48 -8.96
N TYR A 475 -12.79 23.47 -9.42
CA TYR A 475 -13.02 24.13 -10.69
C TYR A 475 -11.82 23.95 -11.62
N ASN A 476 -12.06 23.27 -12.73
CA ASN A 476 -11.10 23.03 -13.79
C ASN A 476 -11.31 24.09 -14.87
N PHE A 477 -10.30 24.95 -15.07
CA PHE A 477 -10.33 25.99 -16.11
C PHE A 477 -10.10 25.40 -17.49
N ASN A 478 -9.27 24.35 -17.56
CA ASN A 478 -8.89 23.57 -18.73
C ASN A 478 -8.13 22.31 -18.26
N ALA A 479 -7.46 21.60 -19.16
CA ALA A 479 -6.64 20.44 -18.82
C ALA A 479 -5.34 20.78 -18.04
N THR A 480 -5.02 22.07 -17.89
CA THR A 480 -3.77 22.57 -17.31
C THR A 480 -3.96 23.14 -15.92
N TRP A 481 -4.99 23.95 -15.68
CA TRP A 481 -5.19 24.64 -14.41
C TRP A 481 -6.48 24.20 -13.71
N SER A 482 -6.37 23.90 -12.43
CA SER A 482 -7.52 23.72 -11.55
C SER A 482 -7.35 24.41 -10.20
N LEU A 483 -8.46 24.73 -9.57
CA LEU A 483 -8.54 25.19 -8.19
C LEU A 483 -9.41 24.22 -7.41
N PHE A 484 -9.07 24.00 -6.14
CA PHE A 484 -9.88 23.20 -5.23
C PHE A 484 -10.00 23.89 -3.87
N ALA A 485 -11.12 23.63 -3.21
CA ALA A 485 -11.36 23.95 -1.81
C ALA A 485 -12.13 22.80 -1.17
N LEU A 486 -11.69 22.36 -0.01
CA LEU A 486 -12.23 21.28 0.79
C LEU A 486 -12.40 21.77 2.22
N ASP A 487 -13.45 21.33 2.91
CA ASP A 487 -13.57 21.47 4.36
C ASP A 487 -14.21 20.22 4.95
N LEU A 488 -13.62 19.69 6.03
CA LEU A 488 -14.20 18.66 6.87
C LEU A 488 -14.46 19.24 8.24
N TYR A 489 -15.67 19.06 8.76
CA TYR A 489 -16.06 19.59 10.06
C TYR A 489 -16.58 18.50 10.98
N ASN A 490 -15.90 18.31 12.11
CA ASN A 490 -16.35 17.43 13.19
C ASN A 490 -17.34 18.17 14.11
N TYR A 491 -18.56 18.35 13.63
CA TYR A 491 -19.59 19.04 14.43
C TYR A 491 -20.13 18.16 15.57
N GLY A 492 -20.01 16.84 15.45
CA GLY A 492 -20.53 15.88 16.42
C GLY A 492 -19.65 15.69 17.66
N ASN A 493 -18.45 16.30 17.71
CA ASN A 493 -17.57 16.18 18.85
C ASN A 493 -18.25 16.67 20.15
N ASN A 494 -18.16 15.87 21.21
CA ASN A 494 -18.73 16.19 22.52
C ASN A 494 -18.05 17.43 23.13
N THR A 495 -16.74 17.60 22.91
CA THR A 495 -16.00 18.77 23.37
C THR A 495 -16.13 19.87 22.32
N ALA A 496 -16.80 20.98 22.67
CA ALA A 496 -17.02 22.10 21.75
C ALA A 496 -15.70 22.67 21.18
N ASN A 497 -14.62 22.66 21.98
CA ASN A 497 -13.30 23.12 21.54
C ASN A 497 -12.63 22.23 20.49
N ASP A 498 -13.03 20.96 20.41
CA ASP A 498 -12.48 19.94 19.50
C ASP A 498 -13.37 19.73 18.27
N ARG A 499 -14.41 20.57 18.10
CA ARG A 499 -15.16 20.69 16.86
C ARG A 499 -14.35 21.48 15.85
N LEU A 500 -13.44 20.79 15.16
CA LEU A 500 -12.47 21.40 14.28
C LEU A 500 -12.89 21.33 12.81
N HIS A 501 -12.65 22.44 12.11
CA HIS A 501 -12.63 22.50 10.65
C HIS A 501 -11.24 22.11 10.15
N TYR A 502 -11.19 21.20 9.18
CA TYR A 502 -10.02 20.80 8.43
C TYR A 502 -10.17 21.27 6.99
N TYR A 503 -9.99 22.58 6.79
CA TYR A 503 -10.04 23.20 5.48
C TYR A 503 -8.75 22.97 4.71
N ASN A 504 -8.84 22.85 3.38
CA ASN A 504 -7.69 22.82 2.49
C ASN A 504 -8.09 23.43 1.15
N PHE A 505 -7.36 24.46 0.70
CA PHE A 505 -7.58 25.07 -0.61
C PHE A 505 -6.27 25.22 -1.36
N GLY A 506 -6.34 25.19 -2.68
CA GLY A 506 -5.14 25.15 -3.49
C GLY A 506 -5.38 25.16 -4.98
N SER A 507 -4.29 24.97 -5.71
CA SER A 507 -4.30 24.91 -7.17
C SER A 507 -3.45 23.74 -7.67
N SER A 508 -3.81 23.20 -8.83
CA SER A 508 -2.94 22.29 -9.58
C SER A 508 -2.66 22.83 -10.98
N PHE A 509 -1.42 22.61 -11.42
CA PHE A 509 -0.92 22.94 -12.74
C PHE A 509 -0.36 21.68 -13.39
N ASN A 510 -0.87 21.33 -14.58
CA ASN A 510 -0.42 20.18 -15.37
C ASN A 510 -0.07 20.61 -16.80
N LYS A 511 1.21 20.52 -17.19
CA LYS A 511 1.63 20.83 -18.56
C LYS A 511 2.72 19.88 -19.03
N GLY A 512 2.40 19.10 -20.07
CA GLY A 512 3.30 18.06 -20.57
C GLY A 512 3.62 17.08 -19.44
N ALA A 513 4.90 16.94 -19.11
CA ALA A 513 5.34 16.06 -18.04
C ALA A 513 5.53 16.75 -16.67
N TYR A 514 5.16 18.04 -16.55
CA TYR A 514 5.18 18.76 -15.29
C TYR A 514 3.82 18.73 -14.61
N ARG A 515 3.80 18.38 -13.33
CA ARG A 515 2.65 18.52 -12.42
C ARG A 515 3.08 19.24 -11.15
N VAL A 516 2.44 20.36 -10.85
CA VAL A 516 2.67 21.16 -9.64
C VAL A 516 1.36 21.28 -8.88
N GLN A 517 1.38 21.07 -7.58
CA GLN A 517 0.23 21.30 -6.71
C GLN A 517 0.64 22.14 -5.51
N LEU A 518 -0.12 23.19 -5.24
CA LEU A 518 0.02 24.04 -4.07
C LEU A 518 -1.24 23.91 -3.22
N GLY A 519 -1.08 23.80 -1.91
CA GLY A 519 -2.19 23.75 -0.96
C GLY A 519 -1.89 24.55 0.31
N TYR A 520 -2.93 25.06 0.94
CA TYR A 520 -2.88 25.62 2.28
C TYR A 520 -4.06 25.10 3.08
N GLY A 521 -3.79 24.59 4.27
CA GLY A 521 -4.87 24.08 5.10
C GLY A 521 -4.43 23.31 6.32
N ARG A 522 -5.41 22.62 6.90
CA ARG A 522 -5.26 21.72 8.02
C ARG A 522 -5.41 20.29 7.55
N GLN A 523 -4.47 19.46 7.95
CA GLN A 523 -4.50 18.02 7.76
C GLN A 523 -5.03 17.33 9.01
N ARG A 524 -6.04 16.48 8.84
CA ARG A 524 -6.54 15.61 9.91
C ARG A 524 -5.49 14.55 10.24
N GLY A 525 -5.25 14.34 11.54
CA GLY A 525 -4.45 13.22 11.99
C GLY A 525 -5.22 11.89 11.91
N GLY A 526 -4.51 10.78 11.67
CA GLY A 526 -5.11 9.45 11.59
C GLY A 526 -4.26 8.48 10.77
N LEU A 527 -4.78 7.28 10.54
CA LEU A 527 -4.15 6.30 9.66
C LEU A 527 -4.34 6.68 8.19
N ILE A 528 -3.25 6.65 7.43
CA ILE A 528 -3.25 6.64 5.97
C ILE A 528 -2.87 5.22 5.54
N CYS A 529 -3.73 4.60 4.73
CA CYS A 529 -3.51 3.25 4.23
C CYS A 529 -3.43 3.25 2.71
N VAL A 530 -2.43 2.56 2.17
CA VAL A 530 -2.31 2.31 0.73
C VAL A 530 -2.18 0.81 0.52
N GLY A 531 -3.12 0.24 -0.24
CA GLY A 531 -3.19 -1.20 -0.43
C GLY A 531 -3.22 -1.96 0.89
N GLY A 532 -3.95 -1.45 1.90
CA GLY A 532 -4.14 -2.14 3.18
C GLY A 532 -2.92 -2.22 4.12
N VAL A 533 -1.81 -1.55 3.79
CA VAL A 533 -0.71 -1.25 4.72
C VAL A 533 -0.89 0.19 5.16
N CYS A 534 -0.75 0.46 6.46
CA CYS A 534 -1.07 1.75 7.04
C CYS A 534 0.14 2.39 7.73
N ARG A 535 0.14 3.72 7.77
CA ARG A 535 1.03 4.54 8.60
C ARG A 535 0.19 5.63 9.24
N PHE A 536 0.50 5.99 10.47
CA PHE A 536 -0.12 7.16 11.10
C PHE A 536 0.33 8.45 10.39
N VAL A 537 -0.47 9.52 10.44
CA VAL A 537 -0.03 10.86 10.12
C VAL A 537 -0.59 11.81 11.17
N PRO A 538 0.24 12.67 11.78
CA PRO A 538 -0.20 13.59 12.81
C PRO A 538 -1.02 14.73 12.22
N GLN A 539 -1.84 15.31 13.06
CA GLN A 539 -2.55 16.53 12.75
C GLN A 539 -1.55 17.68 12.56
N SER A 540 -1.73 18.47 11.51
CA SER A 540 -0.85 19.60 11.20
C SER A 540 -1.59 20.66 10.38
N ALA A 541 -1.01 21.87 10.30
CA ALA A 541 -1.49 22.94 9.45
C ALA A 541 -0.32 23.56 8.69
N GLY A 542 -0.57 24.10 7.49
CA GLY A 542 0.48 24.79 6.74
C GLY A 542 0.30 24.83 5.24
N LEU A 543 1.39 25.23 4.58
CA LEU A 543 1.53 25.22 3.13
C LEU A 543 2.11 23.88 2.68
N SER A 544 1.60 23.33 1.59
CA SER A 544 2.15 22.16 0.92
C SER A 544 2.44 22.48 -0.55
N LEU A 545 3.55 21.92 -1.03
CA LEU A 545 3.98 21.98 -2.43
C LEU A 545 4.36 20.57 -2.87
N SER A 546 3.73 20.09 -3.92
CA SER A 546 4.12 18.86 -4.62
C SER A 546 4.52 19.19 -6.05
N LEU A 547 5.69 18.70 -6.46
CA LEU A 547 6.21 18.81 -7.82
C LEU A 547 6.53 17.40 -8.32
N ASN A 548 6.02 17.09 -9.50
CA ASN A 548 6.35 15.88 -10.23
C ASN A 548 6.77 16.26 -11.65
N TYR A 549 7.92 15.74 -12.08
CA TYR A 549 8.44 15.86 -13.42
C TYR A 549 8.91 14.50 -13.89
N SER A 550 8.62 14.14 -15.15
CA SER A 550 9.09 12.90 -15.77
C SER A 550 9.59 13.19 -17.18
N PHE A 551 10.59 12.48 -17.67
CA PHE A 551 11.14 12.71 -19.01
C PHE A 551 11.74 11.45 -19.63
#